data_AF-A0A8H6YYX9-F1
#
_entry.id   AF-A0A8H6YYX9-F1
#
_cell.length_a   1.000
_cell.length_b   1.000
_cell.length_c   1.000
_cell.angle_alpha   90.00
_cell.angle_beta   90.00
_cell.angle_gamma   90.00
#
_symmetry.space_group_name_H-M   'P 1'
#
loop_
_entity.id
_entity.type
_entity.pdbx_description
1 polymer ?
#
loop_
_entity_poly.entity_id
_entity_poly.type
_entity_poly.pdbx_seq_one_letter_code
_entity_poly.pdbx_strand_id
1 'polypeptide(L)'
;MLLLFSFFALFLCFLNCHALVNVTIDDTNGDPLTGALIAYSPQAAWTEPGNLPCTLACPPTTPNVQDMSDWTYHNSTFSPNSGKFPNVPLTATVQFNGSAVYVYCALSRSPNANSDMTFFLDGVVVGQFIKTPVGSAGFDYGVPVYANSSIDPGLHTLTLQNGQQNGVESVMILDSIVYTSTGNVTAAQEQAPSTSSTSSTQRGPSRATLAVVAVLVITLVVILMILGVCLYRRRRRRRAVYATYMPKGTVRAFPVDAAPSRPMSAITPLPPVYAGGSGGNWWVGRDQKSRDGLRAMHRPYMDLDPSQAALQHPPAWESNSSYRY
;
A
#
# COMPACT_ATOMS: atom_id res chain seq x y z
N MET A 1 38.51 17.95 35.10
CA MET A 1 37.23 18.53 34.62
C MET A 1 37.00 18.32 33.13
N LEU A 2 37.95 18.63 32.24
CA LEU A 2 37.81 18.44 30.78
C LEU A 2 37.50 16.98 30.34
N LEU A 3 38.15 15.98 30.95
CA LEU A 3 37.87 14.56 30.68
C LEU A 3 36.48 14.10 31.14
N LEU A 4 35.95 14.70 32.22
CA LEU A 4 34.60 14.42 32.73
C LEU A 4 33.52 15.01 31.84
N PHE A 5 33.75 16.21 31.30
CA PHE A 5 32.88 16.82 30.29
C PHE A 5 32.87 16.01 28.98
N SER A 6 34.02 15.49 28.55
CA SER A 6 34.12 14.62 27.37
C SER A 6 33.35 13.30 27.54
N PHE A 7 33.48 12.65 28.70
CA PHE A 7 32.70 11.44 29.02
C PHE A 7 31.20 11.71 29.12
N PHE A 8 30.80 12.84 29.70
CA PHE A 8 29.39 13.24 29.79
C PHE A 8 28.81 13.59 28.41
N ALA A 9 29.56 14.29 27.55
CA ALA A 9 29.16 14.60 26.18
C ALA A 9 29.06 13.34 25.31
N LEU A 10 30.00 12.39 25.43
CA LEU A 10 29.93 11.08 24.76
C LEU A 10 28.73 10.27 25.27
N PHE A 11 28.48 10.24 26.59
CA PHE A 11 27.32 9.56 27.18
C PHE A 11 25.99 10.16 26.70
N LEU A 12 25.88 11.49 26.61
CA LEU A 12 24.74 12.18 26.01
C LEU A 12 24.60 11.88 24.51
N CYS A 13 25.71 11.72 23.78
CA CYS A 13 25.70 11.36 22.37
C CYS A 13 25.18 9.91 22.15
N PHE A 14 25.49 8.99 23.06
CA PHE A 14 24.96 7.61 23.01
C PHE A 14 23.48 7.50 23.40
N LEU A 15 22.93 8.48 24.13
CA LEU A 15 21.51 8.49 24.56
C LEU A 15 20.54 8.92 23.45
N ASN A 16 21.03 9.47 22.33
CA ASN A 16 20.19 9.95 21.21
C ASN A 16 20.03 8.94 20.06
N CYS A 17 20.24 7.65 20.31
CA CYS A 17 20.01 6.62 19.30
C CYS A 17 18.51 6.29 19.22
N HIS A 18 17.76 7.05 18.42
CA HIS A 18 16.39 6.68 18.06
C HIS A 18 16.41 5.35 17.28
N ALA A 19 15.63 4.39 17.75
CA ALA A 19 15.43 3.14 17.04
C ALA A 19 14.46 3.38 15.88
N LEU A 20 14.85 3.00 14.67
CA LEU A 20 13.93 2.96 13.54
C LEU A 20 12.96 1.78 13.74
N VAL A 21 11.66 2.07 13.64
CA VAL A 21 10.58 1.09 13.79
C VAL A 21 9.67 1.16 12.58
N ASN A 22 9.30 0.01 12.03
CA ASN A 22 8.30 -0.06 10.97
C ASN A 22 6.90 -0.04 11.59
N VAL A 23 6.04 0.81 11.04
CA VAL A 23 4.65 0.98 11.43
C VAL A 23 3.80 0.66 10.21
N THR A 24 2.83 -0.23 10.39
CA THR A 24 1.87 -0.61 9.34
C THR A 24 0.61 0.21 9.51
N ILE A 25 0.26 0.96 8.47
CA ILE A 25 -1.05 1.58 8.28
C ILE A 25 -1.90 0.55 7.54
N ASP A 26 -2.92 0.08 8.23
CA ASP A 26 -3.90 -0.83 7.66
C ASP A 26 -4.87 -0.08 6.74
N ASP A 27 -5.35 -0.72 5.68
CA ASP A 27 -6.22 -0.09 4.70
C ASP A 27 -7.57 0.36 5.28
N THR A 28 -8.06 -0.33 6.32
CA THR A 28 -9.35 -0.09 6.95
C THR A 28 -9.19 0.54 8.34
N ASN A 29 -8.27 0.01 9.14
CA ASN A 29 -8.06 0.44 10.52
C ASN A 29 -7.07 1.61 10.65
N GLY A 30 -6.34 1.95 9.59
CA GLY A 30 -5.43 3.10 9.52
C GLY A 30 -4.14 2.94 10.33
N ASP A 31 -3.54 4.08 10.68
CA ASP A 31 -2.29 4.15 11.44
C ASP A 31 -2.54 3.87 12.94
N PRO A 32 -1.97 2.80 13.53
CA PRO A 32 -2.17 2.47 14.93
C PRO A 32 -1.54 3.46 15.91
N LEU A 33 -0.59 4.30 15.46
CA LEU A 33 0.05 5.31 16.32
C LEU A 33 -0.72 6.62 16.38
N THR A 34 -1.35 7.01 15.28
CA THR A 34 -1.99 8.32 15.14
C THR A 34 -3.51 8.26 15.03
N GLY A 35 -4.06 7.09 14.69
CA GLY A 35 -5.47 6.92 14.32
C GLY A 35 -5.82 7.50 12.95
N ALA A 36 -4.83 7.93 12.16
CA ALA A 36 -5.07 8.47 10.83
C ALA A 36 -5.58 7.37 9.87
N LEU A 37 -6.73 7.60 9.25
CA LEU A 37 -7.31 6.70 8.27
C LEU A 37 -6.88 7.08 6.84
N ILE A 38 -6.95 6.11 5.93
CA ILE A 38 -6.76 6.37 4.51
C ILE A 38 -8.00 7.09 3.95
N ALA A 39 -7.78 8.22 3.29
CA ALA A 39 -8.82 8.97 2.60
C ALA A 39 -8.98 8.45 1.17
N TYR A 40 -10.11 7.78 0.91
CA TYR A 40 -10.49 7.25 -0.39
C TYR A 40 -11.33 8.24 -1.19
N SER A 41 -10.96 8.48 -2.45
CA SER A 41 -11.66 9.43 -3.32
C SER A 41 -11.78 8.93 -4.77
N PRO A 42 -12.97 9.08 -5.40
CA PRO A 42 -14.27 9.28 -4.76
C PRO A 42 -14.59 8.10 -3.84
N GLN A 43 -15.09 8.33 -2.62
CA GLN A 43 -15.30 7.26 -1.63
C GLN A 43 -16.13 6.10 -2.17
N ALA A 44 -17.19 6.39 -2.94
CA ALA A 44 -18.07 5.37 -3.51
C ALA A 44 -17.45 4.55 -4.66
N ALA A 45 -16.19 4.83 -5.05
CA ALA A 45 -15.44 4.05 -6.02
C ALA A 45 -14.55 2.98 -5.36
N TRP A 46 -14.44 3.01 -4.03
CA TRP A 46 -13.66 2.08 -3.23
C TRP A 46 -14.61 1.16 -2.47
N THR A 47 -14.34 -0.14 -2.49
CA THR A 47 -15.17 -1.13 -1.81
C THR A 47 -14.35 -2.03 -0.89
N GLU A 48 -14.93 -2.28 0.28
CA GLU A 48 -14.44 -3.21 1.30
C GLU A 48 -14.84 -4.66 0.96
N PRO A 49 -14.24 -5.67 1.63
CA PRO A 49 -14.58 -7.06 1.42
C PRO A 49 -16.07 -7.29 1.71
N GLY A 50 -16.79 -7.94 0.80
CA GLY A 50 -18.20 -8.29 0.97
C GLY A 50 -19.22 -7.24 0.49
N ASN A 51 -18.78 -6.06 0.00
CA ASN A 51 -19.67 -5.02 -0.50
C ASN A 51 -19.67 -4.88 -2.05
N LEU A 52 -19.46 -5.99 -2.77
CA LEU A 52 -19.47 -6.02 -4.24
C LEU A 52 -20.91 -6.25 -4.77
N PRO A 53 -21.61 -5.23 -5.30
CA PRO A 53 -22.81 -5.45 -6.11
C PRO A 53 -22.40 -5.93 -7.50
N CYS A 54 -22.40 -7.25 -7.73
CA CYS A 54 -21.96 -7.82 -9.00
C CYS A 54 -23.11 -7.92 -10.01
N THR A 55 -23.21 -7.00 -10.98
CA THR A 55 -24.06 -7.17 -12.18
C THR A 55 -23.31 -7.08 -13.51
N LEU A 56 -22.03 -6.71 -13.53
CA LEU A 56 -21.22 -6.67 -14.75
C LEU A 56 -19.77 -7.07 -14.44
N ALA A 57 -19.40 -8.29 -14.85
CA ALA A 57 -18.02 -8.79 -14.97
C ALA A 57 -17.15 -8.77 -13.70
N CYS A 58 -17.55 -9.52 -12.66
CA CYS A 58 -16.63 -9.84 -11.57
C CYS A 58 -15.55 -10.83 -12.05
N PRO A 59 -14.26 -10.62 -11.72
CA PRO A 59 -13.28 -11.70 -11.76
C PRO A 59 -13.77 -12.85 -10.87
N PRO A 60 -13.55 -14.12 -11.25
CA PRO A 60 -14.14 -15.29 -10.58
C PRO A 60 -13.74 -15.50 -9.11
N THR A 61 -12.94 -14.63 -8.51
CA THR A 61 -12.46 -14.77 -7.13
C THR A 61 -12.20 -13.39 -6.54
N THR A 62 -12.82 -13.06 -5.42
CA THR A 62 -12.34 -12.02 -4.50
C THR A 62 -11.03 -12.47 -3.85
N PRO A 63 -10.11 -11.56 -3.47
CA PRO A 63 -8.97 -11.92 -2.64
C PRO A 63 -9.43 -12.66 -1.38
N ASN A 64 -8.63 -13.63 -0.95
CA ASN A 64 -8.84 -14.29 0.33
C ASN A 64 -8.43 -13.31 1.44
N VAL A 65 -9.39 -12.89 2.25
CA VAL A 65 -9.16 -11.96 3.37
C VAL A 65 -8.15 -12.49 4.39
N GLN A 66 -8.01 -13.81 4.56
CA GLN A 66 -7.03 -14.35 5.51
C GLN A 66 -5.57 -14.14 5.08
N ASP A 67 -5.34 -13.84 3.80
CA ASP A 67 -4.02 -13.56 3.23
C ASP A 67 -3.72 -12.04 3.17
N MET A 68 -4.64 -11.20 3.67
CA MET A 68 -4.50 -9.74 3.75
C MET A 68 -4.13 -9.31 5.19
N SER A 69 -3.47 -8.16 5.31
CA SER A 69 -3.20 -7.47 6.57
C SER A 69 -4.50 -7.22 7.33
N ASP A 70 -4.52 -7.57 8.62
CA ASP A 70 -5.68 -7.44 9.53
C ASP A 70 -7.04 -7.90 8.96
N TRP A 71 -6.99 -8.77 7.96
CA TRP A 71 -8.11 -9.40 7.26
C TRP A 71 -9.01 -8.41 6.53
N THR A 72 -8.46 -7.27 6.15
CA THR A 72 -9.15 -6.19 5.44
C THR A 72 -8.46 -5.88 4.12
N TYR A 73 -9.19 -5.21 3.23
CA TYR A 73 -8.62 -4.61 2.02
C TYR A 73 -9.61 -3.61 1.42
N HIS A 74 -9.08 -2.60 0.72
CA HIS A 74 -9.88 -1.70 -0.09
C HIS A 74 -9.55 -1.92 -1.56
N ASN A 75 -10.58 -2.21 -2.35
CA ASN A 75 -10.44 -2.36 -3.79
C ASN A 75 -10.98 -1.14 -4.54
N SER A 76 -10.40 -0.85 -5.69
CA SER A 76 -10.95 0.09 -6.67
C SER A 76 -10.71 -0.40 -8.09
N THR A 77 -11.62 -0.08 -8.99
CA THR A 77 -11.50 -0.36 -10.43
C THR A 77 -11.64 0.94 -11.20
N PHE A 78 -10.58 1.33 -11.89
CA PHE A 78 -10.60 2.42 -12.87
C PHE A 78 -11.03 1.85 -14.21
N SER A 79 -11.98 2.52 -14.88
CA SER A 79 -12.35 2.22 -16.26
C SER A 79 -12.43 3.51 -17.07
N PRO A 80 -11.82 3.57 -18.28
CA PRO A 80 -11.92 4.73 -19.14
C PRO A 80 -13.32 4.90 -19.78
N ASN A 81 -14.11 3.84 -19.86
CA ASN A 81 -15.33 3.81 -20.68
C ASN A 81 -16.61 3.43 -19.91
N SER A 82 -16.50 2.93 -18.68
CA SER A 82 -17.62 2.34 -17.93
C SER A 82 -17.53 2.61 -16.42
N GLY A 83 -18.58 2.22 -15.70
CA GLY A 83 -18.65 2.37 -14.24
C GLY A 83 -19.27 3.69 -13.79
N LYS A 84 -19.36 3.87 -12.46
CA LYS A 84 -19.94 5.07 -11.83
C LYS A 84 -19.06 6.32 -11.99
N PHE A 85 -17.75 6.11 -12.18
CA PHE A 85 -16.74 7.16 -12.33
C PHE A 85 -15.90 6.91 -13.58
N PRO A 86 -16.50 6.98 -14.78
CA PRO A 86 -15.79 6.67 -16.02
C PRO A 86 -14.71 7.72 -16.28
N ASN A 87 -13.52 7.25 -16.64
CA ASN A 87 -12.37 8.08 -16.96
C ASN A 87 -11.91 9.03 -15.84
N VAL A 88 -12.19 8.67 -14.58
CA VAL A 88 -11.78 9.41 -13.39
C VAL A 88 -10.77 8.56 -12.61
N PRO A 89 -9.49 8.97 -12.50
CA PRO A 89 -8.53 8.31 -11.63
C PRO A 89 -8.99 8.30 -10.17
N LEU A 90 -8.73 7.19 -9.47
CA LEU A 90 -9.21 6.95 -8.11
C LEU A 90 -8.04 7.02 -7.14
N THR A 91 -8.18 7.68 -5.99
CA THR A 91 -7.05 7.93 -5.08
C THR A 91 -7.28 7.41 -3.67
N ALA A 92 -6.20 6.94 -3.03
CA ALA A 92 -6.10 6.65 -1.61
C ALA A 92 -4.97 7.51 -1.03
N THR A 93 -5.27 8.33 -0.01
CA THR A 93 -4.32 9.30 0.55
C THR A 93 -4.16 9.13 2.05
N VAL A 94 -2.93 9.15 2.55
CA VAL A 94 -2.64 9.07 3.99
C VAL A 94 -1.44 9.94 4.35
N GLN A 95 -1.44 10.47 5.58
CA GLN A 95 -0.30 11.17 6.15
C GLN A 95 0.46 10.25 7.10
N PHE A 96 1.79 10.32 7.07
CA PHE A 96 2.65 9.55 7.98
C PHE A 96 3.89 10.36 8.35
N ASN A 97 4.48 10.10 9.52
CA ASN A 97 5.71 10.75 9.96
C ASN A 97 6.86 9.74 9.99
N GLY A 98 7.71 9.75 8.96
CA GLY A 98 8.69 8.70 8.74
C GLY A 98 9.86 9.09 7.84
N SER A 99 10.69 8.10 7.56
CA SER A 99 11.94 8.20 6.76
C SER A 99 12.05 7.13 5.67
N ALA A 100 11.03 6.28 5.55
CA ALA A 100 10.86 5.32 4.46
C ALA A 100 9.37 4.96 4.36
N VAL A 101 8.93 4.52 3.19
CA VAL A 101 7.55 4.08 2.95
C VAL A 101 7.48 2.97 1.89
N TYR A 102 6.57 2.01 2.10
CA TYR A 102 6.33 0.86 1.24
C TYR A 102 4.84 0.65 1.10
N VAL A 103 4.37 0.32 -0.10
CA VAL A 103 2.96 0.03 -0.36
C VAL A 103 2.83 -1.42 -0.80
N TYR A 104 1.92 -2.15 -0.16
CA TYR A 104 1.62 -3.54 -0.47
C TYR A 104 0.19 -3.66 -1.00
N CYS A 105 0.06 -4.44 -2.07
CA CYS A 105 -1.22 -4.76 -2.68
C CYS A 105 -1.35 -6.27 -2.92
N ALA A 106 -2.59 -6.73 -3.02
CA ALA A 106 -2.88 -7.99 -3.70
C ALA A 106 -3.01 -7.73 -5.21
N LEU A 107 -2.33 -8.53 -6.03
CA LEU A 107 -2.37 -8.41 -7.49
C LEU A 107 -3.16 -9.57 -8.09
N SER A 108 -4.21 -9.24 -8.84
CA SER A 108 -4.96 -10.25 -9.59
C SER A 108 -4.10 -10.84 -10.71
N ARG A 109 -4.21 -12.16 -10.91
CA ARG A 109 -3.61 -12.87 -12.04
C ARG A 109 -4.58 -13.04 -13.21
N SER A 110 -5.83 -12.62 -13.02
CA SER A 110 -6.92 -12.81 -13.99
C SER A 110 -6.68 -12.00 -15.26
N PRO A 111 -6.91 -12.57 -16.46
CA PRO A 111 -6.84 -11.78 -17.68
C PRO A 111 -7.87 -10.64 -17.58
N ASN A 112 -7.47 -9.41 -17.91
CA ASN A 112 -8.23 -8.15 -17.78
C ASN A 112 -8.11 -7.40 -16.44
N ALA A 113 -7.43 -7.94 -15.44
CA ALA A 113 -7.21 -7.22 -14.18
C ALA A 113 -5.84 -6.51 -14.17
N ASN A 114 -5.62 -5.56 -15.08
CA ASN A 114 -4.37 -4.81 -15.12
C ASN A 114 -4.18 -4.03 -13.82
N SER A 115 -2.93 -3.75 -13.46
CA SER A 115 -2.58 -2.75 -12.46
C SER A 115 -1.92 -1.57 -13.17
N ASP A 116 -2.37 -0.36 -12.87
CA ASP A 116 -1.78 0.91 -13.30
C ASP A 116 -1.90 1.86 -12.11
N MET A 117 -0.78 2.05 -11.41
CA MET A 117 -0.72 2.81 -10.17
C MET A 117 0.32 3.92 -10.29
N THR A 118 -0.03 5.13 -9.89
CA THR A 118 0.92 6.24 -9.76
C THR A 118 1.01 6.67 -8.29
N PHE A 119 2.23 6.89 -7.80
CA PHE A 119 2.49 7.24 -6.41
C PHE A 119 2.99 8.67 -6.32
N PHE A 120 2.41 9.43 -5.40
CA PHE A 120 2.78 10.80 -5.11
C PHE A 120 3.23 10.90 -3.66
N LEU A 121 4.37 11.56 -3.43
CA LEU A 121 4.81 11.96 -2.10
C LEU A 121 4.81 13.48 -2.07
N ASP A 122 4.05 14.05 -1.13
CA ASP A 122 3.90 15.50 -0.97
C ASP A 122 3.46 16.21 -2.26
N GLY A 123 2.59 15.54 -3.03
CA GLY A 123 2.06 16.03 -4.31
C GLY A 123 2.98 15.83 -5.52
N VAL A 124 4.19 15.27 -5.34
CA VAL A 124 5.15 15.02 -6.41
C VAL A 124 5.12 13.54 -6.80
N VAL A 125 5.08 13.24 -8.11
CA VAL A 125 5.18 11.86 -8.61
C VAL A 125 6.54 11.26 -8.23
N VAL A 126 6.52 10.16 -7.49
CA VAL A 126 7.72 9.46 -6.99
C VAL A 126 7.84 8.03 -7.50
N GLY A 127 6.81 7.50 -8.15
CA GLY A 127 6.85 6.16 -8.73
C GLY A 127 5.61 5.82 -9.53
N GLN A 128 5.74 4.75 -10.32
CA GLN A 128 4.64 4.12 -11.05
C GLN A 128 4.79 2.61 -10.99
N PHE A 129 3.65 1.91 -11.01
CA PHE A 129 3.59 0.45 -11.07
C PHE A 129 2.57 0.04 -12.13
N ILE A 130 3.03 -0.68 -13.15
CA ILE A 130 2.18 -1.19 -14.24
C ILE A 130 2.41 -2.70 -14.36
N LYS A 131 1.32 -3.48 -14.31
CA LYS A 131 1.37 -4.94 -14.49
C LYS A 131 0.16 -5.41 -15.31
N THR A 132 0.44 -6.12 -16.39
CA THR A 132 -0.57 -6.89 -17.13
C THR A 132 -0.51 -8.35 -16.67
N PRO A 133 -1.61 -8.92 -16.15
CA PRO A 133 -1.64 -10.30 -15.69
C PRO A 133 -1.49 -11.32 -16.83
N VAL A 134 -0.82 -12.45 -16.55
CA VAL A 134 -0.52 -13.51 -17.53
C VAL A 134 -1.67 -14.52 -17.74
N GLY A 135 -2.82 -14.32 -17.08
CA GLY A 135 -4.08 -14.96 -17.46
C GLY A 135 -4.50 -16.19 -16.66
N SER A 136 -4.05 -16.37 -15.42
CA SER A 136 -4.54 -17.44 -14.52
C SER A 136 -5.43 -16.89 -13.41
N ALA A 137 -6.41 -17.66 -12.93
CA ALA A 137 -7.21 -17.23 -11.79
C ALA A 137 -6.38 -17.13 -10.50
N GLY A 138 -6.76 -16.22 -9.60
CA GLY A 138 -6.16 -16.04 -8.27
C GLY A 138 -5.35 -14.75 -8.10
N PHE A 139 -4.63 -14.66 -6.98
CA PHE A 139 -3.94 -13.46 -6.54
C PHE A 139 -2.50 -13.75 -6.10
N ASP A 140 -1.63 -12.75 -6.27
CA ASP A 140 -0.34 -12.64 -5.59
C ASP A 140 -0.53 -11.67 -4.41
N TYR A 141 -0.28 -12.11 -3.17
CA TYR A 141 -0.48 -11.30 -1.96
C TYR A 141 0.82 -10.65 -1.48
N GLY A 142 0.70 -9.57 -0.70
CA GLY A 142 1.85 -8.88 -0.09
C GLY A 142 2.85 -8.38 -1.12
N VAL A 143 2.40 -7.98 -2.32
CA VAL A 143 3.30 -7.55 -3.39
C VAL A 143 3.68 -6.09 -3.15
N PRO A 144 4.98 -5.76 -3.01
CA PRO A 144 5.43 -4.38 -2.91
C PRO A 144 5.27 -3.68 -4.26
N VAL A 145 4.26 -2.82 -4.39
CA VAL A 145 3.99 -2.05 -5.61
C VAL A 145 4.71 -0.70 -5.62
N TYR A 146 5.13 -0.22 -4.46
CA TYR A 146 6.01 0.94 -4.30
C TYR A 146 6.91 0.75 -3.09
N ALA A 147 8.16 1.18 -3.21
CA ALA A 147 9.14 1.10 -2.14
C ALA A 147 10.09 2.30 -2.23
N ASN A 148 10.17 3.06 -1.14
CA ASN A 148 11.15 4.12 -0.99
C ASN A 148 11.78 4.01 0.40
N SER A 149 13.01 3.49 0.42
CA SER A 149 13.73 3.17 1.66
C SER A 149 14.44 4.36 2.31
N SER A 150 14.44 5.52 1.65
CA SER A 150 15.15 6.71 2.12
C SER A 150 14.47 7.97 1.60
N ILE A 151 13.56 8.52 2.41
CA ILE A 151 13.00 9.86 2.26
C ILE A 151 13.47 10.75 3.41
N ASP A 152 13.41 12.07 3.24
CA ASP A 152 13.78 13.01 4.31
C ASP A 152 12.92 12.73 5.54
N PRO A 153 13.49 12.61 6.76
CA PRO A 153 12.67 12.37 7.95
C PRO A 153 11.67 13.50 8.19
N GLY A 154 10.38 13.17 8.27
CA GLY A 154 9.36 14.16 8.57
C GLY A 154 7.94 13.68 8.30
N LEU A 155 7.00 14.63 8.37
CA LEU A 155 5.61 14.44 7.99
C LEU A 155 5.50 14.47 6.46
N HIS A 156 4.90 13.42 5.90
CA HIS A 156 4.65 13.29 4.47
C HIS A 156 3.19 12.96 4.20
N THR A 157 2.74 13.31 3.01
CA THR A 157 1.47 12.86 2.43
C THR A 157 1.76 11.89 1.29
N LEU A 158 1.35 10.63 1.43
CA LEU A 158 1.36 9.66 0.35
C LEU A 158 -0.01 9.63 -0.31
N THR A 159 -0.05 9.80 -1.63
CA THR A 159 -1.25 9.56 -2.44
C THR A 159 -0.94 8.45 -3.45
N LEU A 160 -1.78 7.41 -3.43
CA LEU A 160 -1.82 6.36 -4.44
C LEU A 160 -2.93 6.71 -5.41
N GLN A 161 -2.67 6.58 -6.69
CA GLN A 161 -3.67 6.77 -7.75
C GLN A 161 -3.80 5.47 -8.54
N ASN A 162 -5.02 4.96 -8.68
CA ASN A 162 -5.38 3.87 -9.59
C ASN A 162 -5.88 4.45 -10.92
N GLY A 163 -5.28 3.98 -12.01
CA GLY A 163 -5.60 4.38 -13.37
C GLY A 163 -5.08 5.78 -13.74
N GLN A 164 -5.28 6.12 -15.00
CA GLN A 164 -4.90 7.40 -15.59
C GLN A 164 -6.02 7.88 -16.49
N GLN A 165 -6.17 9.20 -16.63
CA GLN A 165 -7.15 9.72 -17.58
C GLN A 165 -6.80 9.25 -18.99
N ASN A 166 -7.77 8.64 -19.67
CA ASN A 166 -7.65 7.96 -20.97
C ASN A 166 -6.70 6.74 -20.95
N GLY A 167 -6.41 6.20 -19.77
CA GLY A 167 -5.61 4.99 -19.56
C GLY A 167 -6.39 3.70 -19.83
N VAL A 168 -5.74 2.57 -19.54
CA VAL A 168 -6.37 1.25 -19.61
C VAL A 168 -7.20 0.97 -18.37
N GLU A 169 -8.17 0.07 -18.46
CA GLU A 169 -8.87 -0.44 -17.27
C GLU A 169 -7.87 -1.08 -16.30
N SER A 170 -7.98 -0.73 -15.02
CA SER A 170 -7.05 -1.18 -13.97
C SER A 170 -7.72 -1.39 -12.62
N VAL A 171 -7.17 -2.32 -11.85
CA VAL A 171 -7.60 -2.69 -10.50
C VAL A 171 -6.47 -2.44 -9.52
N MET A 172 -6.82 -1.83 -8.38
CA MET A 172 -5.97 -1.70 -7.21
C MET A 172 -6.67 -2.37 -6.04
N ILE A 173 -5.95 -3.25 -5.33
CA ILE A 173 -6.41 -3.91 -4.11
C ILE A 173 -5.38 -3.59 -3.04
N LEU A 174 -5.63 -2.48 -2.34
CA LEU A 174 -4.74 -1.97 -1.30
C LEU A 174 -4.87 -2.85 -0.05
N ASP A 175 -3.72 -3.30 0.43
CA ASP A 175 -3.60 -4.18 1.61
C ASP A 175 -3.03 -3.40 2.79
N SER A 176 -1.83 -2.83 2.62
CA SER A 176 -1.20 -2.06 3.70
C SER A 176 -0.15 -1.08 3.20
N ILE A 177 0.15 -0.09 4.03
CA ILE A 177 1.25 0.86 3.83
C ILE A 177 2.17 0.76 5.04
N VAL A 178 3.46 0.54 4.83
CA VAL A 178 4.45 0.45 5.90
C VAL A 178 5.37 1.64 5.85
N TYR A 179 5.52 2.39 6.94
CA TYR A 179 6.50 3.46 7.05
C TYR A 179 7.51 3.22 8.17
N THR A 180 8.70 3.80 8.05
CA THR A 180 9.72 3.71 9.10
C THR A 180 9.74 5.00 9.92
N SER A 181 9.40 4.92 11.20
CA SER A 181 9.40 6.02 12.16
C SER A 181 10.64 5.99 13.07
N THR A 182 11.10 7.16 13.52
CA THR A 182 12.09 7.25 14.60
C THR A 182 11.38 7.08 15.94
N GLY A 183 11.44 5.88 16.51
CA GLY A 183 10.70 5.53 17.70
C GLY A 183 11.14 6.32 18.93
N ASN A 184 10.30 7.26 19.35
CA ASN A 184 9.91 7.39 20.74
C ASN A 184 8.51 6.79 20.86
N VAL A 185 8.43 5.47 21.12
CA VAL A 185 7.17 4.86 21.56
C VAL A 185 6.93 5.31 23.00
N THR A 186 6.59 6.58 23.17
CA THR A 186 5.93 7.05 24.37
C THR A 186 4.47 6.80 24.10
N ALA A 187 3.97 5.65 24.55
CA ALA A 187 2.54 5.47 24.73
C ALA A 187 2.04 6.72 25.45
N ALA A 188 1.05 7.40 24.87
CA ALA A 188 0.43 8.57 25.46
C ALA A 188 -0.13 8.19 26.84
N GLN A 189 0.62 8.49 27.90
CA GLN A 189 0.09 8.59 29.24
C GLN A 189 -0.08 10.08 29.55
N GLU A 190 -1.34 10.43 29.79
CA GLU A 190 -1.79 11.70 30.36
C GLU A 190 -0.80 12.27 31.39
N GLN A 191 -0.29 13.46 31.09
CA GLN A 191 0.53 14.22 32.01
C GLN A 191 -0.37 15.21 32.77
N ALA A 192 -0.76 14.84 34.00
CA ALA A 192 -1.29 15.79 34.97
C ALA A 192 -0.13 16.59 35.59
N PRO A 193 -0.28 17.90 35.86
CA PRO A 193 0.75 18.69 36.52
C PRO A 193 0.63 18.58 38.05
N SER A 194 1.73 18.30 38.75
CA SER A 194 1.84 18.52 40.19
C SER A 194 3.05 19.39 40.52
N THR A 195 2.71 20.56 41.08
CA THR A 195 3.62 21.55 41.66
C THR A 195 3.69 21.32 43.17
N SER A 196 4.88 21.20 43.75
CA SER A 196 5.34 22.10 44.84
C SER A 196 6.64 21.65 45.52
N SER A 197 7.43 22.70 45.76
CA SER A 197 8.64 22.95 46.55
C SER A 197 8.96 22.08 47.78
N THR A 198 10.25 21.74 47.92
CA THR A 198 10.92 21.53 49.22
C THR A 198 12.23 22.33 49.26
N SER A 199 12.32 23.26 50.21
CA SER A 199 13.53 24.02 50.55
C SER A 199 14.47 23.18 51.41
N SER A 200 15.75 23.13 51.06
CA SER A 200 16.78 22.54 51.93
C SER A 200 17.97 23.50 52.09
N THR A 201 18.18 23.90 53.33
CA THR A 201 19.28 24.70 53.88
C THR A 201 20.64 24.08 53.57
N GLN A 202 21.53 24.84 52.91
CA GLN A 202 22.92 24.44 52.67
C GLN A 202 23.78 24.65 53.92
N ARG A 203 24.46 23.58 54.34
CA ARG A 203 25.62 23.64 55.24
C ARG A 203 26.80 23.00 54.50
N GLY A 204 27.90 23.73 54.36
CA GLY A 204 29.04 23.35 53.52
C GLY A 204 29.72 22.04 53.99
N PRO A 205 30.13 21.15 53.06
CA PRO A 205 30.74 19.88 53.41
C PRO A 205 32.19 20.05 53.88
N SER A 206 32.53 19.37 54.98
CA SER A 206 33.91 19.23 55.44
C SER A 206 34.68 18.22 54.57
N ARG A 207 36.02 18.27 54.61
CA ARG A 207 36.93 17.48 53.73
C ARG A 207 36.69 15.96 53.74
N ALA A 208 35.98 15.42 54.72
CA ALA A 208 35.60 14.00 54.78
C ALA A 208 34.45 13.63 53.81
N THR A 209 33.54 14.56 53.49
CA THR A 209 32.41 14.31 52.57
C THR A 209 32.87 14.21 51.11
N LEU A 210 33.95 14.91 50.74
CA LEU A 210 34.51 14.86 49.38
C LEU A 210 35.14 13.49 49.05
N ALA A 211 35.71 12.80 50.05
CA ALA A 211 36.28 11.47 49.85
C ALA A 211 35.18 10.41 49.60
N VAL A 212 34.06 10.49 50.31
CA VAL A 212 32.94 9.55 50.15
C VAL A 212 32.25 9.73 48.80
N VAL A 213 32.07 10.98 48.35
CA VAL A 213 31.49 11.28 47.03
C VAL A 213 32.39 10.77 45.90
N ALA A 214 33.71 10.91 46.01
CA ALA A 214 34.64 10.42 44.99
C ALA A 214 34.56 8.88 44.83
N VAL A 215 34.49 8.14 45.93
CA VAL A 215 34.36 6.67 45.89
C VAL A 215 33.03 6.25 45.28
N LEU A 216 31.92 6.91 45.64
CA LEU A 216 30.59 6.61 45.09
C LEU A 216 30.48 6.87 43.58
N VAL A 217 31.13 7.92 43.08
CA VAL A 217 31.12 8.22 41.64
C VAL A 217 31.92 7.17 40.87
N ILE A 218 33.09 6.76 41.38
CA ILE A 218 33.91 5.73 40.73
C ILE A 218 33.17 4.39 40.71
N THR A 219 32.51 4.00 41.81
CA THR A 219 31.75 2.74 41.84
C THR A 219 30.55 2.77 40.90
N LEU A 220 29.82 3.89 40.81
CA LEU A 220 28.70 4.05 39.87
C LEU A 220 29.18 3.91 38.41
N VAL A 221 30.30 4.55 38.06
CA VAL A 221 30.86 4.47 36.69
C VAL A 221 31.27 3.05 36.34
N VAL A 222 31.90 2.31 37.26
CA VAL A 222 32.28 0.91 37.04
C VAL A 222 31.04 0.03 36.86
N ILE A 223 29.98 0.24 37.65
CA ILE A 223 28.71 -0.50 37.53
C ILE A 223 28.06 -0.24 36.17
N LEU A 224 28.00 1.01 35.72
CA LEU A 224 27.44 1.37 34.41
C LEU A 224 28.26 0.76 33.25
N MET A 225 29.59 0.72 33.36
CA MET A 225 30.46 0.07 32.38
C MET A 225 30.19 -1.44 32.29
N ILE A 226 30.07 -2.12 33.45
CA ILE A 226 29.76 -3.55 33.49
C ILE A 226 28.37 -3.82 32.90
N LEU A 227 27.37 -3.00 33.23
CA LEU A 227 26.01 -3.11 32.65
C LEU A 227 26.03 -2.89 31.13
N GLY A 228 26.74 -1.88 30.64
CA GLY A 228 26.90 -1.62 29.21
C GLY A 228 27.51 -2.80 28.46
N VAL A 229 28.59 -3.39 28.99
CA VAL A 229 29.22 -4.59 28.42
C VAL A 229 28.27 -5.79 28.46
N CYS A 230 27.53 -6.00 29.56
CA CYS A 230 26.54 -7.07 29.67
C CYS A 230 25.41 -6.93 28.65
N LEU A 231 24.86 -5.71 28.47
CA LEU A 231 23.81 -5.43 27.50
C LEU A 231 24.32 -5.55 26.06
N TYR A 232 25.54 -5.08 25.78
CA TYR A 232 26.19 -5.25 24.47
C TYR A 232 26.39 -6.74 24.15
N ARG A 233 26.88 -7.54 25.10
CA ARG A 233 27.05 -8.99 24.91
C ARG A 233 25.70 -9.70 24.76
N ARG A 234 24.67 -9.30 25.50
CA ARG A 234 23.29 -9.82 25.35
C ARG A 234 22.69 -9.46 23.99
N ARG A 235 22.82 -8.22 23.54
CA ARG A 235 22.36 -7.77 22.21
C ARG A 235 23.11 -8.48 21.09
N ARG A 236 24.43 -8.65 21.21
CA ARG A 236 25.26 -9.40 20.24
C ARG A 236 24.85 -10.86 20.17
N ARG A 237 24.52 -11.50 21.31
CA ARG A 237 23.96 -12.86 21.33
C ARG A 237 22.58 -12.94 20.67
N ARG A 238 21.71 -11.93 20.85
CA ARG A 238 20.40 -11.87 20.15
C ARG A 238 20.56 -11.71 18.64
N ARG A 239 21.50 -10.88 18.16
CA ARG A 239 21.79 -10.72 16.72
C ARG A 239 22.26 -12.01 16.05
N ALA A 240 22.94 -12.90 16.78
CA ALA A 240 23.35 -14.22 16.27
C ALA A 240 22.17 -15.19 16.09
N VAL A 241 21.01 -14.95 16.73
CA VAL A 241 19.83 -15.80 16.62
C VAL A 241 18.92 -15.38 15.45
N TYR A 242 18.89 -14.09 15.07
CA TYR A 242 18.12 -13.61 13.92
C TYR A 242 18.82 -13.79 12.56
N ALA A 243 20.14 -14.03 12.55
CA ALA A 243 20.88 -14.32 11.31
C ALA A 243 20.56 -15.72 10.71
N THR A 244 19.90 -16.59 11.49
CA THR A 244 19.56 -17.96 11.07
C THR A 244 18.13 -18.07 10.49
N TYR A 245 17.29 -17.03 10.64
CA TYR A 245 15.87 -17.07 10.25
C TYR A 245 15.51 -16.26 9.00
N MET A 246 16.48 -15.61 8.35
CA MET A 246 16.28 -15.03 7.02
C MET A 246 16.77 -16.04 5.97
N PRO A 247 15.89 -16.69 5.20
CA PRO A 247 16.34 -17.39 4.01
C PRO A 247 17.01 -16.35 3.12
N LYS A 248 18.22 -16.68 2.64
CA LYS A 248 18.92 -15.92 1.61
C LYS A 248 18.14 -16.05 0.29
N GLY A 249 17.01 -15.37 0.20
CA GLY A 249 16.24 -15.15 -1.01
C GLY A 249 16.62 -13.78 -1.56
N THR A 250 17.34 -13.78 -2.66
CA THR A 250 17.78 -12.64 -3.45
C THR A 250 16.67 -11.63 -3.74
N VAL A 251 16.55 -10.58 -2.93
CA VAL A 251 15.99 -9.31 -3.40
C VAL A 251 17.11 -8.63 -4.19
N ARG A 252 17.09 -8.82 -5.52
CA ARG A 252 17.87 -7.96 -6.40
C ARG A 252 17.21 -6.58 -6.31
N ALA A 253 17.93 -5.62 -5.75
CA ALA A 253 17.61 -4.21 -5.95
C ALA A 253 17.45 -3.99 -7.45
N PHE A 254 16.31 -3.46 -7.87
CA PHE A 254 16.13 -3.01 -9.25
C PHE A 254 17.16 -1.92 -9.51
N PRO A 255 17.99 -2.01 -10.57
CA PRO A 255 18.85 -0.91 -10.95
C PRO A 255 17.97 0.28 -11.31
N VAL A 256 18.17 1.40 -10.62
CA VAL A 256 17.48 2.67 -10.90
C VAL A 256 17.96 3.31 -12.22
N ASP A 257 18.98 2.74 -12.88
CA ASP A 257 19.56 3.31 -14.09
C ASP A 257 19.41 2.38 -15.30
N ALA A 258 18.25 2.45 -15.95
CA ALA A 258 18.10 2.05 -17.35
C ALA A 258 17.49 3.21 -18.13
N ALA A 259 18.32 4.23 -18.37
CA ALA A 259 18.02 5.27 -19.35
C ALA A 259 17.77 4.61 -20.73
N PRO A 260 16.70 4.99 -21.46
CA PRO A 260 16.45 4.44 -22.78
C PRO A 260 17.47 5.02 -23.78
N SER A 261 18.55 4.26 -24.04
CA SER A 261 19.41 4.51 -25.18
C SER A 261 18.88 3.75 -26.39
N ARG A 262 17.95 4.36 -27.13
CA ARG A 262 17.75 4.00 -28.54
C ARG A 262 17.45 5.26 -29.36
N PRO A 263 18.30 5.61 -30.34
CA PRO A 263 18.00 6.70 -31.26
C PRO A 263 16.83 6.28 -32.17
N MET A 264 15.86 7.19 -32.31
CA MET A 264 14.78 7.09 -33.30
C MET A 264 15.42 6.90 -34.69
N SER A 265 15.15 5.75 -35.31
CA SER A 265 15.38 5.61 -36.74
C SER A 265 14.36 6.46 -37.47
N ALA A 266 14.87 7.36 -38.30
CA ALA A 266 14.10 8.28 -39.12
C ALA A 266 13.06 7.53 -39.97
N ILE A 267 11.81 7.95 -39.84
CA ILE A 267 10.72 7.54 -40.72
C ILE A 267 10.93 8.26 -42.05
N THR A 268 11.19 7.50 -43.09
CA THR A 268 11.22 7.94 -44.48
C THR A 268 9.84 8.47 -44.89
N PRO A 269 9.69 9.69 -45.42
CA PRO A 269 8.40 10.16 -45.90
C PRO A 269 7.98 9.42 -47.17
N LEU A 270 6.72 8.97 -47.19
CA LEU A 270 6.05 8.40 -48.36
C LEU A 270 5.90 9.46 -49.48
N PRO A 271 5.96 9.07 -50.77
CA PRO A 271 5.79 9.99 -51.87
C PRO A 271 4.33 10.49 -52.02
N PRO A 272 4.12 11.68 -52.60
CA PRO A 272 2.78 12.26 -52.76
C PRO A 272 1.94 11.49 -53.78
N VAL A 273 0.70 11.23 -53.40
CA VAL A 273 -0.36 10.70 -54.27
C VAL A 273 -0.69 11.75 -55.33
N TYR A 274 -0.39 11.45 -56.59
CA TYR A 274 -0.85 12.21 -57.74
C TYR A 274 -2.34 11.98 -57.96
N ALA A 275 -3.11 13.07 -57.91
CA ALA A 275 -4.45 13.13 -58.50
C ALA A 275 -4.31 13.30 -60.02
N GLY A 276 -4.89 12.38 -60.79
CA GLY A 276 -5.00 12.45 -62.25
C GLY A 276 -6.13 11.53 -62.71
N GLY A 277 -7.17 12.12 -63.28
CA GLY A 277 -8.42 11.44 -63.60
C GLY A 277 -8.51 10.82 -65.00
N SER A 278 -9.75 10.37 -65.26
CA SER A 278 -10.37 10.07 -66.56
C SER A 278 -10.06 8.73 -67.24
N GLY A 279 -11.12 7.91 -67.34
CA GLY A 279 -11.49 7.28 -68.61
C GLY A 279 -11.37 5.76 -68.71
N GLY A 280 -12.48 5.10 -69.03
CA GLY A 280 -12.46 3.93 -69.91
C GLY A 280 -13.02 2.63 -69.35
N ASN A 281 -14.29 2.37 -69.67
CA ASN A 281 -14.94 1.08 -69.57
C ASN A 281 -14.35 0.06 -70.57
N TRP A 282 -14.16 -1.19 -70.16
CA TRP A 282 -14.26 -2.36 -71.03
C TRP A 282 -14.92 -3.52 -70.29
N TRP A 283 -15.95 -4.06 -70.95
CA TRP A 283 -16.75 -5.23 -70.58
C TRP A 283 -16.08 -6.54 -71.02
N VAL A 284 -16.73 -7.65 -70.60
CA VAL A 284 -16.64 -9.07 -71.03
C VAL A 284 -15.99 -9.93 -69.94
N GLY A 285 -16.63 -10.91 -69.29
CA GLY A 285 -17.86 -11.64 -69.61
C GLY A 285 -17.55 -13.14 -69.69
N ARG A 286 -17.84 -13.88 -68.61
CA ARG A 286 -18.31 -15.28 -68.50
C ARG A 286 -18.11 -15.76 -67.06
N ASP A 287 -19.17 -16.00 -66.31
CA ASP A 287 -20.03 -17.21 -66.31
C ASP A 287 -19.32 -18.43 -65.71
N GLN A 288 -19.95 -19.32 -64.95
CA GLN A 288 -21.23 -19.41 -64.26
C GLN A 288 -21.26 -20.84 -63.67
N LYS A 289 -22.15 -21.06 -62.69
CA LYS A 289 -22.71 -22.37 -62.27
C LYS A 289 -21.78 -23.25 -61.42
N SER A 290 -22.26 -23.91 -60.37
CA SER A 290 -23.61 -24.48 -60.14
C SER A 290 -23.74 -24.73 -58.62
N ARG A 291 -24.76 -24.20 -57.92
CA ARG A 291 -26.07 -24.84 -57.57
C ARG A 291 -25.94 -26.16 -56.81
N ASP A 292 -26.79 -26.56 -55.88
CA ASP A 292 -28.01 -26.05 -55.23
C ASP A 292 -28.38 -27.15 -54.19
N GLY A 293 -29.27 -26.85 -53.23
CA GLY A 293 -30.02 -27.88 -52.49
C GLY A 293 -30.12 -27.60 -50.98
N LEU A 294 -30.93 -26.65 -50.50
CA LEU A 294 -32.39 -26.73 -50.32
C LEU A 294 -32.86 -27.95 -49.52
N ARG A 295 -33.22 -27.75 -48.24
CA ARG A 295 -34.55 -28.17 -47.72
C ARG A 295 -34.86 -27.56 -46.35
N ALA A 296 -36.06 -27.01 -46.30
CA ALA A 296 -36.75 -26.50 -45.13
C ALA A 296 -37.19 -27.62 -44.19
N MET A 297 -37.28 -27.30 -42.89
CA MET A 297 -38.32 -27.84 -42.02
C MET A 297 -38.87 -26.73 -41.13
N HIS A 298 -40.19 -26.80 -40.94
CA HIS A 298 -41.07 -25.78 -40.45
C HIS A 298 -41.79 -26.36 -39.21
N ARG A 299 -41.78 -25.61 -38.09
CA ARG A 299 -42.73 -25.62 -36.95
C ARG A 299 -42.72 -26.83 -35.97
N PRO A 300 -43.30 -26.70 -34.75
CA PRO A 300 -44.09 -25.58 -34.20
C PRO A 300 -43.68 -25.06 -32.81
N TYR A 301 -44.13 -23.83 -32.62
CA TYR A 301 -44.54 -23.10 -31.42
C TYR A 301 -45.27 -23.98 -30.36
N MET A 302 -44.84 -23.91 -29.10
CA MET A 302 -45.62 -24.30 -27.93
C MET A 302 -45.88 -23.04 -27.08
N ASP A 303 -47.17 -22.77 -26.87
CA ASP A 303 -47.70 -21.83 -25.89
C ASP A 303 -47.32 -22.27 -24.47
N LEU A 304 -46.84 -21.32 -23.67
CA LEU A 304 -46.80 -21.46 -22.21
C LEU A 304 -47.89 -20.56 -21.61
N ASP A 305 -48.82 -21.25 -20.95
CA ASP A 305 -49.94 -20.79 -20.14
C ASP A 305 -49.52 -19.79 -19.04
N PRO A 306 -50.10 -18.57 -18.98
CA PRO A 306 -49.90 -17.64 -17.89
C PRO A 306 -51.03 -17.78 -16.88
N SER A 307 -51.04 -18.88 -16.13
CA SER A 307 -51.84 -18.99 -14.92
C SER A 307 -51.13 -19.88 -13.91
N GLN A 308 -50.46 -19.26 -12.94
CA GLN A 308 -50.22 -19.71 -11.56
C GLN A 308 -49.41 -18.62 -10.85
N ALA A 309 -50.11 -17.54 -10.51
CA ALA A 309 -49.72 -16.66 -9.43
C ALA A 309 -50.23 -17.27 -8.13
N ALA A 310 -49.35 -17.64 -7.19
CA ALA A 310 -49.69 -17.73 -5.78
C ALA A 310 -48.43 -17.80 -4.88
N LEU A 311 -48.25 -16.71 -4.13
CA LEU A 311 -47.90 -16.70 -2.70
C LEU A 311 -46.52 -17.25 -2.28
N GLN A 312 -45.59 -16.33 -1.99
CA GLN A 312 -44.84 -16.37 -0.73
C GLN A 312 -44.26 -14.97 -0.39
N HIS A 313 -44.81 -14.39 0.67
CA HIS A 313 -44.28 -13.20 1.36
C HIS A 313 -43.03 -13.58 2.20
N PRO A 314 -42.10 -12.64 2.43
CA PRO A 314 -40.94 -12.83 3.30
C PRO A 314 -41.31 -12.67 4.79
N PRO A 315 -40.63 -13.34 5.73
CA PRO A 315 -40.85 -13.15 7.15
C PRO A 315 -40.24 -11.84 7.65
N ALA A 316 -41.01 -11.21 8.53
CA ALA A 316 -40.70 -9.98 9.23
C ALA A 316 -39.58 -10.17 10.27
N TRP A 317 -38.83 -9.09 10.42
CA TRP A 317 -37.93 -8.76 11.51
C TRP A 317 -38.73 -8.60 12.82
N GLU A 318 -38.33 -9.32 13.88
CA GLU A 318 -38.72 -8.97 15.24
C GLU A 318 -37.51 -8.36 15.95
N SER A 319 -37.61 -7.05 16.15
CA SER A 319 -36.81 -6.29 17.11
C SER A 319 -37.28 -6.66 18.53
N ASN A 320 -36.38 -7.14 19.37
CA ASN A 320 -36.64 -7.18 20.81
C ASN A 320 -35.50 -6.52 21.59
N SER A 321 -35.71 -5.24 21.86
CA SER A 321 -35.03 -4.48 22.90
C SER A 321 -35.59 -4.88 24.27
N SER A 322 -34.74 -5.34 25.19
CA SER A 322 -35.03 -5.23 26.61
C SER A 322 -33.78 -4.89 27.41
N TYR A 323 -33.76 -3.64 27.86
CA TYR A 323 -32.99 -3.17 29.01
C TYR A 323 -33.62 -3.73 30.29
N ARG A 324 -32.81 -4.28 31.20
CA ARG A 324 -33.02 -4.21 32.65
C ARG A 324 -31.67 -4.27 33.39
N TYR A 325 -31.45 -3.21 34.19
CA TYR A 325 -30.66 -3.04 35.42
C TYR A 325 -29.32 -3.74 35.58
#